data_AF-A0A090MNE0-F1
#
_entry.id   AF-A0A090MNE0-F1
#
_cell.length_a   1.000
_cell.length_b   1.000
_cell.length_c   1.000
_cell.angle_alpha   90.00
_cell.angle_beta   90.00
_cell.angle_gamma   90.00
#
_symmetry.space_group_name_H-M   'P 1'
#
loop_
_entity.id
_entity.type
_entity.pdbx_description
1 polymer ?
#
loop_
_entity_poly.entity_id
_entity_poly.type
_entity_poly.pdbx_seq_one_letter_code
_entity_poly.pdbx_strand_id
1 'polypeptide(L)'
;MKGLSAPKIAGKLSLRASITGEVVMDGVVVPESALLPNCSGLSGPFGCLNRARYGISWGVMGAAEDCFQRARQYVLDRKQFGRPLAATQLMQKKLADMETEIALGLQGSLRVGRLMDEGKFAPGMISLMKRNNCGKALDIARVARDMHGGNGISSEFHVMRHAQNLESVNTYEGTHDVHALILGRAITGIQAFM
;
A
#
# COMPACT_ATOMS: atom_id res chain seq x y z
N MET A 1 -30.43 2.33 -13.18
CA MET A 1 -31.08 1.03 -12.90
C MET A 1 -31.93 1.20 -11.65
N LYS A 2 -33.22 0.83 -11.69
CA LYS A 2 -34.10 0.98 -10.51
C LYS A 2 -33.54 0.14 -9.37
N GLY A 3 -33.56 0.68 -8.15
CA GLY A 3 -33.05 -0.03 -6.97
C GLY A 3 -31.53 0.03 -6.75
N LEU A 4 -30.77 0.57 -7.72
CA LEU A 4 -29.31 0.74 -7.59
C LEU A 4 -28.97 2.18 -7.23
N SER A 5 -28.21 2.38 -6.15
CA SER A 5 -27.64 3.69 -5.80
C SER A 5 -26.18 3.58 -5.36
N ALA A 6 -25.44 4.68 -5.51
CA ALA A 6 -24.01 4.74 -5.18
C ALA A 6 -23.69 6.01 -4.37
N PRO A 7 -24.16 6.11 -3.11
CA PRO A 7 -23.92 7.29 -2.29
C PRO A 7 -22.43 7.45 -1.98
N LYS A 8 -21.94 8.68 -2.04
CA LYS A 8 -20.53 9.02 -1.82
C LYS A 8 -20.21 9.05 -0.32
N ILE A 9 -19.08 8.45 0.06
CA ILE A 9 -18.51 8.60 1.40
C ILE A 9 -17.76 9.93 1.48
N ALA A 10 -18.24 10.83 2.33
CA ALA A 10 -17.62 12.13 2.60
C ALA A 10 -16.61 12.05 3.76
N GLY A 11 -15.85 13.12 3.98
CA GLY A 11 -15.01 13.26 5.19
C GLY A 11 -13.74 12.40 5.25
N LYS A 12 -13.36 11.69 4.18
CA LYS A 12 -12.15 10.87 4.17
C LYS A 12 -10.89 11.72 4.48
N LEU A 13 -10.06 11.22 5.38
CA LEU A 13 -8.73 11.79 5.68
C LEU A 13 -7.61 11.18 4.82
N SER A 14 -7.92 10.09 4.12
CA SER A 14 -7.00 9.33 3.28
C SER A 14 -7.63 9.04 1.93
N LEU A 15 -6.80 8.86 0.90
CA LEU A 15 -7.20 8.63 -0.49
C LEU A 15 -8.22 9.65 -0.98
N ARG A 16 -8.01 10.92 -0.61
CA ARG A 16 -8.93 12.05 -0.87
C ARG A 16 -9.08 12.37 -2.35
N ALA A 17 -8.06 12.05 -3.15
CA ALA A 17 -8.08 12.21 -4.61
C ALA A 17 -8.87 11.10 -5.32
N SER A 18 -9.39 10.11 -4.59
CA SER A 18 -10.24 9.04 -5.13
C SER A 18 -11.68 9.24 -4.66
N ILE A 19 -12.65 9.12 -5.58
CA ILE A 19 -14.06 9.01 -5.21
C ILE A 19 -14.31 7.63 -4.60
N THR A 20 -14.97 7.60 -3.46
CA THR A 20 -15.37 6.35 -2.80
C THR A 20 -16.82 6.48 -2.39
N GLY A 21 -17.57 5.41 -2.58
CA GLY A 21 -18.98 5.33 -2.27
C GLY A 21 -19.37 3.91 -1.93
N GLU A 22 -20.63 3.76 -1.57
CA GLU A 22 -21.26 2.46 -1.36
C GLU A 22 -21.88 1.97 -2.67
N VAL A 23 -22.29 0.71 -2.70
CA VAL A 23 -23.13 0.15 -3.75
C VAL A 23 -24.34 -0.46 -3.06
N VAL A 24 -25.48 0.23 -3.14
CA VAL A 24 -26.74 -0.22 -2.52
C VAL A 24 -27.62 -0.81 -3.60
N MET A 25 -28.03 -2.06 -3.40
CA MET A 25 -28.87 -2.82 -4.33
C MET A 25 -30.14 -3.26 -3.61
N ASP A 26 -31.26 -2.60 -3.95
CA ASP A 26 -32.60 -2.90 -3.44
C ASP A 26 -33.50 -3.39 -4.60
N GLY A 27 -33.76 -4.69 -4.65
CA GLY A 27 -34.61 -5.28 -5.70
C GLY A 27 -34.09 -5.05 -7.12
N VAL A 28 -32.77 -4.97 -7.29
CA VAL A 28 -32.14 -4.73 -8.60
C VAL A 28 -32.32 -5.94 -9.51
N VAL A 29 -33.06 -5.76 -10.61
CA VAL A 29 -33.25 -6.79 -11.64
C VAL A 29 -32.17 -6.65 -12.72
N VAL A 30 -31.46 -7.75 -13.00
CA VAL A 30 -30.44 -7.84 -14.07
C VAL A 30 -30.80 -8.97 -15.03
N PRO A 31 -30.53 -8.82 -16.35
CA PRO A 31 -30.73 -9.91 -17.31
C PRO A 31 -29.72 -11.03 -17.08
N GLU A 32 -30.05 -12.25 -17.49
CA GLU A 32 -29.14 -13.41 -17.42
C GLU A 32 -27.81 -13.15 -18.16
N SER A 33 -27.85 -12.35 -19.23
CA SER A 33 -26.67 -11.92 -19.98
C SER A 33 -25.69 -11.04 -19.19
N ALA A 34 -26.06 -10.54 -18.02
CA ALA A 34 -25.17 -9.79 -17.14
C ALA A 34 -24.37 -10.69 -16.17
N LEU A 35 -24.75 -11.98 -16.08
CA LEU A 35 -24.02 -12.95 -15.27
C LEU A 35 -22.65 -13.24 -15.91
N LEU A 36 -21.59 -13.26 -15.12
CA LEU A 36 -20.26 -13.65 -15.59
C LEU A 36 -20.24 -15.19 -15.74
N PRO A 37 -20.25 -15.76 -16.96
CA PRO A 37 -20.55 -17.17 -17.16
C PRO A 37 -19.44 -18.11 -16.66
N ASN A 38 -18.20 -17.60 -16.60
CA ASN A 38 -17.01 -18.38 -16.22
C ASN A 38 -16.51 -18.05 -14.80
N CYS A 39 -17.38 -17.50 -13.96
CA CYS A 39 -17.05 -17.07 -12.60
C CYS A 39 -18.05 -17.69 -11.62
N SER A 40 -17.57 -18.57 -10.74
CA SER A 40 -18.39 -19.17 -9.67
C SER A 40 -17.57 -19.32 -8.39
N GLY A 41 -18.21 -19.11 -7.24
CA GLY A 41 -17.59 -19.17 -5.93
C GLY A 41 -16.56 -18.05 -5.67
N LEU A 42 -15.72 -18.24 -4.65
CA LEU A 42 -14.75 -17.23 -4.19
C LEU A 42 -13.50 -17.12 -5.08
N SER A 43 -13.27 -18.09 -5.98
CA SER A 43 -12.10 -18.10 -6.87
C SER A 43 -12.10 -16.90 -7.83
N GLY A 44 -13.27 -16.49 -8.31
CA GLY A 44 -13.45 -15.31 -9.15
C GLY A 44 -12.94 -14.02 -8.51
N PRO A 45 -13.58 -13.54 -7.42
CA PRO A 45 -13.15 -12.31 -6.75
C PRO A 45 -11.72 -12.39 -6.20
N PHE A 46 -11.28 -13.56 -5.70
CA PHE A 46 -9.89 -13.72 -5.23
C PHE A 46 -8.86 -13.64 -6.35
N GLY A 47 -9.19 -14.11 -7.57
CA GLY A 47 -8.35 -13.90 -8.74
C GLY A 47 -8.12 -12.43 -9.05
N CYS A 48 -9.18 -11.62 -8.98
CA CYS A 48 -9.09 -10.16 -9.15
C CYS A 48 -8.24 -9.50 -8.06
N LEU A 49 -8.51 -9.84 -6.78
CA LEU A 49 -7.77 -9.27 -5.64
C LEU A 49 -6.28 -9.61 -5.69
N ASN A 50 -5.90 -10.81 -6.13
CA ASN A 50 -4.48 -11.16 -6.25
C ASN A 50 -3.77 -10.25 -7.25
N ARG A 51 -4.36 -9.99 -8.42
CA ARG A 51 -3.76 -9.07 -9.41
C ARG A 51 -3.68 -7.63 -8.88
N ALA A 52 -4.73 -7.17 -8.19
CA ALA A 52 -4.74 -5.83 -7.58
C ALA A 52 -3.64 -5.68 -6.51
N ARG A 53 -3.52 -6.65 -5.59
CA ARG A 53 -2.48 -6.69 -4.55
C ARG A 53 -1.06 -6.71 -5.09
N TYR A 54 -0.82 -7.38 -6.21
CA TYR A 54 0.47 -7.33 -6.89
C TYR A 54 0.79 -5.91 -7.39
N GLY A 55 -0.17 -5.22 -8.00
CA GLY A 55 -0.01 -3.81 -8.38
C GLY A 55 0.25 -2.91 -7.17
N ILE A 56 -0.45 -3.15 -6.05
CA ILE A 56 -0.26 -2.41 -4.80
C ILE A 56 1.16 -2.58 -4.27
N SER A 57 1.75 -3.78 -4.30
CA SER A 57 3.11 -4.00 -3.77
C SER A 57 4.19 -3.19 -4.51
N TRP A 58 3.95 -2.87 -5.79
CA TRP A 58 4.77 -1.92 -6.55
C TRP A 58 4.43 -0.47 -6.22
N GLY A 59 3.15 -0.09 -6.28
CA GLY A 59 2.71 1.30 -6.13
C GLY A 59 3.12 1.93 -4.80
N VAL A 60 3.10 1.17 -3.71
CA VAL A 60 3.52 1.68 -2.39
C VAL A 60 5.02 1.93 -2.29
N MET A 61 5.86 1.21 -3.05
CA MET A 61 7.28 1.52 -3.14
C MET A 61 7.51 2.83 -3.88
N GLY A 62 6.74 3.13 -4.92
CA GLY A 62 6.78 4.46 -5.57
C GLY A 62 6.39 5.60 -4.61
N ALA A 63 5.41 5.39 -3.73
CA ALA A 63 5.07 6.36 -2.67
C ALA A 63 6.19 6.50 -1.63
N ALA A 64 6.87 5.40 -1.29
CA ALA A 64 8.02 5.41 -0.38
C ALA A 64 9.22 6.14 -1.00
N GLU A 65 9.50 5.94 -2.29
CA GLU A 65 10.54 6.64 -3.05
C GLU A 65 10.31 8.15 -3.06
N ASP A 66 9.08 8.62 -3.33
CA ASP A 66 8.76 10.05 -3.29
C ASP A 66 8.97 10.63 -1.87
N CYS A 67 8.58 9.90 -0.82
CA CYS A 67 8.83 10.31 0.57
C CYS A 67 10.33 10.38 0.88
N PHE A 68 11.10 9.38 0.45
CA PHE A 68 12.55 9.32 0.63
C PHE A 68 13.25 10.48 -0.08
N GLN A 69 12.94 10.72 -1.37
CA GLN A 69 13.58 11.78 -2.15
C GLN A 69 13.30 13.16 -1.56
N ARG A 70 12.06 13.40 -1.12
CA ARG A 70 11.69 14.64 -0.44
C ARG A 70 12.42 14.82 0.88
N ALA A 71 12.46 13.78 1.71
CA ALA A 71 13.18 13.82 2.99
C ALA A 71 14.67 14.07 2.78
N ARG A 72 15.30 13.36 1.83
CA ARG A 72 16.70 13.55 1.43
C ARG A 72 16.97 14.98 1.02
N GLN A 73 16.19 15.53 0.10
CA GLN A 73 16.36 16.90 -0.38
C GLN A 73 16.18 17.91 0.75
N TYR A 74 15.14 17.74 1.57
CA TYR A 74 14.86 18.62 2.70
C TYR A 74 16.03 18.69 3.70
N VAL A 75 16.61 17.55 4.07
CA VAL A 75 17.72 17.53 5.04
C VAL A 75 19.05 18.02 4.47
N LEU A 76 19.22 18.01 3.15
CA LEU A 76 20.37 18.65 2.47
C LEU A 76 20.23 20.17 2.46
N ASP A 77 19.02 20.67 2.20
CA ASP A 77 18.77 22.11 2.05
C ASP A 77 18.66 22.83 3.40
N ARG A 78 18.03 22.19 4.39
CA ARG A 78 17.79 22.79 5.71
C ARG A 78 19.03 22.71 6.58
N LYS A 79 19.36 23.84 7.22
CA LYS A 79 20.50 23.97 8.11
C LYS A 79 20.06 24.17 9.55
N GLN A 80 20.74 23.51 10.48
CA GLN A 80 20.61 23.73 11.92
C GLN A 80 22.02 23.68 12.52
N PHE A 81 22.30 24.58 13.49
CA PHE A 81 23.64 24.70 14.08
C PHE A 81 24.74 24.95 13.01
N GLY A 82 24.43 25.78 12.00
CA GLY A 82 25.39 26.17 10.96
C GLY A 82 25.70 25.12 9.87
N ARG A 83 25.06 23.94 9.90
CA ARG A 83 25.31 22.85 8.92
C ARG A 83 24.01 22.20 8.45
N PRO A 84 24.01 21.50 7.29
CA PRO A 84 22.85 20.74 6.83
C PRO A 84 22.37 19.72 7.87
N LEU A 85 21.06 19.46 7.95
CA LEU A 85 20.51 18.40 8.80
C LEU A 85 21.08 17.02 8.44
N ALA A 86 21.37 16.80 7.15
CA ALA A 86 22.02 15.61 6.62
C ALA A 86 23.43 15.35 7.22
N ALA A 87 24.05 16.34 7.86
CA ALA A 87 25.33 16.18 8.55
C ALA A 87 25.19 15.60 9.98
N THR A 88 24.03 15.06 10.32
CA THR A 88 23.78 14.38 11.61
C THR A 88 23.59 12.88 11.41
N GLN A 89 24.19 12.08 12.29
CA GLN A 89 24.16 10.61 12.19
C GLN A 89 22.73 10.05 12.17
N LEU A 90 21.83 10.63 12.97
CA LEU A 90 20.44 10.17 13.03
C LEU A 90 19.66 10.42 11.73
N MET A 91 19.95 11.52 11.01
CA MET A 91 19.33 11.74 9.70
C MET A 91 19.88 10.76 8.66
N GLN A 92 21.18 10.50 8.66
CA GLN A 92 21.78 9.53 7.75
C GLN A 92 21.30 8.10 8.01
N LYS A 93 21.16 7.70 9.28
CA LYS A 93 20.59 6.39 9.62
C LYS A 93 19.19 6.24 9.04
N LYS A 94 18.31 7.23 9.24
CA LYS A 94 16.94 7.21 8.70
C LYS A 94 16.94 7.07 7.17
N LEU A 95 17.80 7.81 6.47
CA LEU A 95 17.94 7.70 5.01
C LEU A 95 18.45 6.31 4.59
N ALA A 96 19.40 5.73 5.33
CA ALA A 96 19.91 4.39 5.04
C ALA A 96 18.83 3.30 5.24
N ASP A 97 18.03 3.41 6.30
CA ASP A 97 16.91 2.49 6.54
C ASP A 97 15.89 2.58 5.39
N MET A 98 15.54 3.79 4.94
CA MET A 98 14.60 4.01 3.82
C MET A 98 15.11 3.37 2.52
N GLU A 99 16.34 3.67 2.11
CA GLU A 99 16.94 3.15 0.89
C GLU A 99 17.00 1.63 0.90
N THR A 100 17.40 1.05 2.03
CA THR A 100 17.51 -0.41 2.20
C THR A 100 16.15 -1.08 1.96
N GLU A 101 15.11 -0.59 2.62
CA GLU A 101 13.78 -1.21 2.55
C GLU A 101 13.10 -1.03 1.20
N ILE A 102 13.32 0.12 0.53
CA ILE A 102 12.84 0.35 -0.84
C ILE A 102 13.52 -0.63 -1.80
N ALA A 103 14.85 -0.74 -1.74
CA ALA A 103 15.61 -1.63 -2.61
C ALA A 103 15.18 -3.10 -2.45
N LEU A 104 15.04 -3.57 -1.20
CA LEU A 104 14.57 -4.92 -0.91
C LEU A 104 13.12 -5.15 -1.39
N GLY A 105 12.23 -4.18 -1.14
CA GLY A 105 10.83 -4.26 -1.54
C GLY A 105 10.63 -4.31 -3.05
N LEU A 106 11.43 -3.55 -3.81
CA LEU A 106 11.41 -3.57 -5.28
C LEU A 106 11.92 -4.89 -5.84
N GLN A 107 13.01 -5.44 -5.30
CA GLN A 107 13.52 -6.75 -5.75
C GLN A 107 12.53 -7.88 -5.48
N GLY A 108 11.86 -7.87 -4.33
CA GLY A 108 10.81 -8.84 -4.01
C GLY A 108 9.62 -8.75 -4.99
N SER A 109 9.13 -7.55 -5.26
CA SER A 109 8.03 -7.33 -6.22
C SER A 109 8.43 -7.71 -7.65
N LEU A 110 9.66 -7.41 -8.05
CA LEU A 110 10.22 -7.83 -9.34
C LEU A 110 10.26 -9.36 -9.46
N ARG A 111 10.72 -10.07 -8.43
CA ARG A 111 10.77 -11.53 -8.46
C ARG A 111 9.37 -12.13 -8.56
N VAL A 112 8.40 -11.60 -7.83
CA VAL A 112 7.00 -12.03 -7.94
C VAL A 112 6.47 -11.80 -9.35
N GLY A 113 6.74 -10.65 -9.95
CA GLY A 113 6.36 -10.36 -11.33
C GLY A 113 6.90 -11.39 -12.33
N ARG A 114 8.20 -11.69 -12.25
CA ARG A 114 8.82 -12.73 -13.10
C ARG A 114 8.18 -14.10 -12.90
N LEU A 115 7.91 -14.49 -11.66
CA LEU A 115 7.25 -15.76 -11.36
C LEU A 115 5.80 -15.82 -11.88
N MET A 116 5.09 -14.69 -11.91
CA MET A 116 3.76 -14.60 -12.51
C MET A 116 3.83 -14.79 -14.03
N ASP A 117 4.79 -14.13 -14.70
CA ASP A 117 5.01 -14.29 -16.14
C ASP A 117 5.43 -15.73 -16.52
N GLU A 118 6.21 -16.39 -15.66
CA GLU A 118 6.63 -17.78 -15.82
C GLU A 118 5.53 -18.82 -15.48
N GLY A 119 4.35 -18.39 -15.01
CA GLY A 119 3.28 -19.30 -14.56
C GLY A 119 3.59 -20.06 -13.26
N LYS A 120 4.59 -19.64 -12.50
CA LYS A 120 5.06 -20.26 -11.24
C LYS A 120 4.61 -19.51 -9.98
N PHE A 121 3.57 -18.69 -10.12
CA PHE A 121 3.06 -17.86 -9.03
C PHE A 121 2.25 -18.68 -8.01
N ALA A 122 2.49 -18.41 -6.72
CA ALA A 122 1.65 -18.89 -5.63
C ALA A 122 1.07 -17.70 -4.83
N PRO A 123 -0.22 -17.71 -4.43
CA PRO A 123 -0.86 -16.60 -3.70
C PRO A 123 -0.14 -16.12 -2.43
N GLY A 124 0.59 -17.01 -1.75
CA GLY A 124 1.43 -16.66 -0.60
C GLY A 124 2.51 -15.62 -0.94
N MET A 125 3.05 -15.62 -2.16
CA MET A 125 4.07 -14.66 -2.61
C MET A 125 3.53 -13.22 -2.66
N ILE A 126 2.29 -13.04 -3.13
CA ILE A 126 1.64 -11.72 -3.12
C ILE A 126 1.30 -11.29 -1.70
N SER A 127 0.88 -12.23 -0.83
CA SER A 127 0.63 -11.90 0.57
C SER A 127 1.89 -11.43 1.28
N LEU A 128 3.04 -12.06 1.01
CA LEU A 128 4.34 -11.63 1.50
C LEU A 128 4.66 -10.21 1.04
N MET A 129 4.61 -9.95 -0.27
CA MET A 129 5.06 -8.68 -0.83
C MET A 129 4.11 -7.53 -0.55
N LYS A 130 2.78 -7.74 -0.62
CA LYS A 130 1.79 -6.72 -0.25
C LYS A 130 1.97 -6.32 1.21
N ARG A 131 2.06 -7.30 2.12
CA ARG A 131 2.24 -7.05 3.55
C ARG A 131 3.54 -6.28 3.81
N ASN A 132 4.67 -6.77 3.29
CA ASN A 132 5.96 -6.14 3.50
C ASN A 132 5.98 -4.70 2.96
N ASN A 133 5.64 -4.53 1.70
CA ASN A 133 5.81 -3.26 1.02
C ASN A 133 4.83 -2.20 1.54
N CYS A 134 3.58 -2.56 1.85
CA CYS A 134 2.66 -1.61 2.49
C CYS A 134 3.14 -1.17 3.87
N GLY A 135 3.61 -2.11 4.71
CA GLY A 135 4.12 -1.81 6.04
C GLY A 135 5.36 -0.91 5.98
N LYS A 136 6.37 -1.31 5.21
CA LYS A 136 7.61 -0.53 5.08
C LYS A 136 7.39 0.83 4.43
N ALA A 137 6.52 0.94 3.42
CA ALA A 137 6.18 2.23 2.84
C ALA A 137 5.54 3.18 3.85
N LEU A 138 4.62 2.68 4.67
CA LEU A 138 3.98 3.47 5.71
C LEU A 138 4.98 3.94 6.77
N ASP A 139 5.87 3.06 7.24
CA ASP A 139 6.92 3.41 8.18
C ASP A 139 7.87 4.46 7.60
N ILE A 140 8.30 4.30 6.34
CA ILE A 140 9.12 5.28 5.62
C ILE A 140 8.41 6.64 5.54
N ALA A 141 7.13 6.66 5.18
CA ALA A 141 6.37 7.90 5.07
C ALA A 141 6.22 8.61 6.43
N ARG A 142 6.05 7.86 7.53
CA ARG A 142 6.04 8.39 8.90
C ARG A 142 7.41 8.96 9.31
N VAL A 143 8.49 8.24 9.04
CA VAL A 143 9.85 8.74 9.31
C VAL A 143 10.16 9.98 8.47
N ALA A 144 9.78 10.00 7.19
CA ALA A 144 9.93 11.15 6.32
C ALA A 144 9.14 12.35 6.86
N ARG A 145 7.90 12.14 7.30
CA ARG A 145 7.09 13.15 7.98
C ARG A 145 7.84 13.72 9.18
N ASP A 146 8.41 12.91 10.05
CA ASP A 146 9.15 13.38 11.24
C ASP A 146 10.41 14.16 10.89
N MET A 147 11.13 13.75 9.83
CA MET A 147 12.34 14.45 9.35
C MET A 147 12.06 15.89 8.88
N HIS A 148 10.82 16.20 8.50
CA HIS A 148 10.41 17.55 8.11
C HIS A 148 9.98 18.43 9.30
N GLY A 149 10.00 17.92 10.53
CA GLY A 149 9.64 18.70 11.73
C GLY A 149 8.26 19.35 11.62
N GLY A 150 8.15 20.64 11.92
CA GLY A 150 6.91 21.40 11.75
C GLY A 150 6.42 21.44 10.29
N ASN A 151 7.33 21.51 9.32
CA ASN A 151 6.96 21.58 7.90
C ASN A 151 6.32 20.29 7.38
N GLY A 152 6.52 19.17 8.07
CA GLY A 152 5.95 17.90 7.64
C GLY A 152 4.43 17.85 7.68
N ILE A 153 3.74 18.72 8.44
CA ILE A 153 2.27 18.80 8.39
C ILE A 153 1.74 19.58 7.18
N SER A 154 2.61 20.37 6.53
CA SER A 154 2.19 21.21 5.42
C SER A 154 1.95 20.38 4.17
N SER A 155 0.89 20.71 3.44
CA SER A 155 0.57 20.08 2.15
C SER A 155 1.64 20.34 1.09
N GLU A 156 2.49 21.35 1.27
CA GLU A 156 3.58 21.71 0.34
C GLU A 156 4.66 20.64 0.22
N PHE A 157 4.91 19.88 1.29
CA PHE A 157 5.98 18.87 1.33
C PHE A 157 5.48 17.47 0.98
N HIS A 158 4.16 17.28 0.85
CA HIS A 158 3.50 16.04 0.41
C HIS A 158 3.73 14.75 1.24
N VAL A 159 4.71 14.71 2.15
CA VAL A 159 5.02 13.54 2.99
C VAL A 159 3.84 13.12 3.87
N MET A 160 3.12 14.06 4.47
CA MET A 160 1.92 13.74 5.26
C MET A 160 0.77 13.22 4.40
N ARG A 161 0.61 13.72 3.17
CA ARG A 161 -0.39 13.22 2.22
C ARG A 161 -0.11 11.76 1.88
N HIS A 162 1.16 11.40 1.62
CA HIS A 162 1.55 10.01 1.38
C HIS A 162 1.35 9.14 2.63
N ALA A 163 1.79 9.60 3.81
CA ALA A 163 1.59 8.87 5.07
C ALA A 163 0.10 8.56 5.32
N GLN A 164 -0.78 9.55 5.20
CA GLN A 164 -2.23 9.36 5.36
C GLN A 164 -2.80 8.38 4.32
N ASN A 165 -2.42 8.51 3.05
CA ASN A 165 -2.87 7.58 2.01
C ASN A 165 -2.43 6.14 2.31
N LEU A 166 -1.19 5.96 2.76
CA LEU A 166 -0.62 4.66 3.06
C LEU A 166 -1.29 3.96 4.26
N GLU A 167 -1.89 4.70 5.21
CA GLU A 167 -2.72 4.11 6.27
C GLU A 167 -3.90 3.31 5.69
N SER A 168 -4.60 3.88 4.70
CA SER A 168 -5.69 3.16 4.03
C SER A 168 -5.16 2.01 3.18
N VAL A 169 -4.02 2.20 2.51
CA VAL A 169 -3.43 1.18 1.63
C VAL A 169 -2.91 -0.03 2.42
N ASN A 170 -2.47 0.19 3.66
CA ASN A 170 -2.10 -0.88 4.57
C ASN A 170 -3.31 -1.70 5.08
N THR A 171 -4.50 -1.09 5.06
CA THR A 171 -5.73 -1.66 5.62
C THR A 171 -6.58 -2.39 4.56
N TYR A 172 -6.82 -1.77 3.41
CA TYR A 172 -7.68 -2.34 2.38
C TYR A 172 -7.01 -3.51 1.63
N GLU A 173 -7.83 -4.26 0.89
CA GLU A 173 -7.42 -5.45 0.12
C GLU A 173 -6.68 -6.51 0.95
N GLY A 174 -7.03 -6.65 2.24
CA GLY A 174 -6.41 -7.59 3.18
C GLY A 174 -5.43 -6.87 4.10
N THR A 175 -5.74 -6.81 5.40
CA THR A 175 -4.92 -6.12 6.37
C THR A 175 -3.55 -6.79 6.53
N HIS A 176 -2.61 -6.06 7.12
CA HIS A 176 -1.28 -6.58 7.46
C HIS A 176 -1.35 -7.91 8.25
N ASP A 177 -2.31 -8.02 9.17
CA ASP A 177 -2.49 -9.21 10.01
C ASP A 177 -3.16 -10.36 9.25
N VAL A 178 -4.15 -10.07 8.40
CA VAL A 178 -4.76 -11.11 7.54
C VAL A 178 -3.70 -11.75 6.65
N HIS A 179 -2.79 -10.96 6.07
CA HIS A 179 -1.67 -11.52 5.29
C HIS A 179 -0.69 -12.31 6.16
N ALA A 180 -0.45 -11.89 7.40
CA ALA A 180 0.37 -12.68 8.33
C ALA A 180 -0.26 -14.05 8.62
N LEU A 181 -1.58 -14.12 8.82
CA LEU A 181 -2.30 -15.38 9.02
C LEU A 181 -2.33 -16.26 7.76
N ILE A 182 -2.41 -15.67 6.56
CA ILE A 182 -2.28 -16.40 5.29
C ILE A 182 -0.91 -17.09 5.22
N LEU A 183 0.16 -16.36 5.54
CA LEU A 183 1.51 -16.89 5.56
C LEU A 183 1.69 -17.93 6.67
N GLY A 184 1.17 -17.67 7.88
CA GLY A 184 1.19 -18.60 9.01
C GLY A 184 0.57 -19.94 8.64
N ARG A 185 -0.63 -19.94 8.05
CA ARG A 185 -1.27 -21.16 7.54
C ARG A 185 -0.43 -21.86 6.47
N ALA A 186 0.24 -21.13 5.58
CA ALA A 186 1.09 -21.72 4.56
C ALA A 186 2.36 -22.36 5.14
N ILE A 187 2.87 -21.83 6.26
CA ILE A 187 4.05 -22.36 6.96
C ILE A 187 3.68 -23.59 7.79
N THR A 188 2.55 -23.56 8.49
CA THR A 188 2.20 -24.58 9.50
C THR A 188 1.21 -25.62 9.02
N GLY A 189 0.46 -25.34 7.94
CA GLY A 189 -0.70 -26.13 7.54
C GLY A 189 -1.94 -25.93 8.42
N ILE A 190 -1.88 -25.08 9.46
CA ILE A 190 -2.96 -24.89 10.44
C ILE A 190 -3.59 -23.51 10.25
N GLN A 191 -4.92 -23.48 10.11
CA GLN A 191 -5.67 -22.23 10.00
C GLN A 191 -5.80 -21.54 11.37
N ALA A 192 -5.65 -20.21 11.41
CA ALA A 192 -5.80 -19.40 12.62
C ALA A 192 -6.65 -18.14 12.36
N PHE A 193 -7.61 -18.24 11.44
CA PHE A 193 -8.63 -17.21 11.23
C PHE A 193 -9.79 -17.55 12.17
N MET A 194 -10.03 -16.71 13.19
CA MET A 194 -11.20 -16.83 14.07
C MET A 194 -12.42 -16.16 13.43
#